data_AF-A0A380FKR3-F1
#
_entry.id   AF-A0A380FKR3-F1
#
_cell.length_a   1.000
_cell.length_b   1.000
_cell.length_c   1.000
_cell.angle_alpha   90.00
_cell.angle_beta   90.00
_cell.angle_gamma   90.00
#
_symmetry.space_group_name_H-M   'P 1'
#
loop_
_entity.id
_entity.type
_entity.pdbx_description
1 polymer ?
#
loop_
_entity_poly.entity_id
_entity_poly.type
_entity_poly.pdbx_seq_one_letter_code
_entity_poly.pdbx_strand_id
1 'polypeptide(L)'
;MKFYNKLATVSVTSAIVMGSVLGNAQSTFASSGGNSSDQPADVSYMGNTKNPKNVIFLVGDGMGPSYNSAYRYFADNPETKEMDKTAFDNYLLGTQRTNPDDPKENVTDSAAGATAFSSGHKTFNGAIGVDANKQKVKTVLEQAKENGKSTGLVSTAEITDATPAAYAAHVDDRDKKDEIAQQFYNGQN
;
A
#
# COMPACT_ATOMS: atom_id res chain seq x y z
N MET A 1 -31.42 -51.15 -45.63
CA MET A 1 -31.58 -51.44 -44.19
C MET A 1 -30.60 -50.60 -43.40
N LYS A 2 -31.14 -49.76 -42.50
CA LYS A 2 -30.60 -49.27 -41.20
C LYS A 2 -29.15 -48.72 -41.19
N PHE A 3 -28.92 -47.40 -41.25
CA PHE A 3 -29.07 -46.35 -40.22
C PHE A 3 -28.15 -46.47 -38.99
N TYR A 4 -27.45 -45.34 -38.71
CA TYR A 4 -26.70 -44.92 -37.52
C TYR A 4 -25.22 -45.29 -37.40
N ASN A 5 -24.34 -44.30 -37.68
CA ASN A 5 -23.59 -43.61 -36.62
C ASN A 5 -22.92 -42.33 -37.16
N LYS A 6 -23.74 -41.29 -37.38
CA LYS A 6 -23.30 -39.89 -37.35
C LYS A 6 -23.30 -39.45 -35.88
N LEU A 7 -22.24 -39.77 -35.14
CA LEU A 7 -22.08 -39.36 -33.74
C LEU A 7 -20.60 -39.22 -33.35
N ALA A 8 -19.77 -38.79 -34.30
CA ALA A 8 -18.36 -38.49 -34.06
C ALA A 8 -17.96 -37.09 -34.58
N THR A 9 -18.93 -36.21 -34.82
CA THR A 9 -18.68 -34.89 -35.44
C THR A 9 -19.57 -33.80 -34.84
N VAL A 10 -19.69 -33.72 -33.52
CA VAL A 10 -20.11 -32.50 -32.80
C VAL A 10 -19.63 -32.63 -31.35
N SER A 11 -18.40 -32.21 -31.02
CA SER A 11 -17.96 -32.04 -29.61
C SER A 11 -16.73 -31.13 -29.44
N VAL A 12 -16.39 -30.25 -30.39
CA VAL A 12 -15.24 -29.34 -30.26
C VAL A 12 -15.67 -27.88 -29.96
N THR A 13 -16.96 -27.63 -29.72
CA THR A 13 -17.48 -26.25 -29.63
C THR A 13 -18.30 -25.98 -28.36
N SER A 14 -17.85 -26.45 -27.19
CA SER A 14 -18.54 -26.13 -25.91
C SER A 14 -17.64 -25.93 -24.68
N ALA A 15 -16.31 -25.81 -24.83
CA ALA A 15 -15.43 -25.47 -23.71
C ALA A 15 -15.05 -23.98 -23.64
N ILE A 16 -15.90 -23.08 -24.19
CA ILE A 16 -15.75 -21.62 -24.08
C ILE A 16 -17.04 -21.01 -23.53
N VAL A 17 -17.68 -21.61 -22.52
CA VAL A 17 -18.73 -20.96 -21.71
C VAL A 17 -18.75 -21.58 -20.31
N MET A 18 -17.66 -21.50 -19.56
CA MET A 18 -17.69 -21.85 -18.11
C MET A 18 -16.54 -21.25 -17.31
N GLY A 19 -16.12 -20.02 -17.65
CA GLY A 19 -15.10 -19.28 -16.92
C GLY A 19 -15.46 -17.81 -16.67
N SER A 20 -16.72 -17.42 -16.83
CA SER A 20 -17.15 -16.01 -16.81
C SER A 20 -18.05 -15.62 -15.64
N VAL A 21 -18.10 -16.40 -14.56
CA VAL A 21 -18.74 -15.99 -13.31
C VAL A 21 -18.00 -16.67 -12.17
N LEU A 22 -17.22 -15.92 -11.39
CA LEU A 22 -16.70 -16.17 -10.03
C LEU A 22 -15.38 -15.42 -9.73
N GLY A 23 -15.00 -14.45 -10.55
CA GLY A 23 -14.05 -13.41 -10.15
C GLY A 23 -14.74 -12.27 -9.41
N ASN A 24 -15.38 -12.54 -8.27
CA ASN A 24 -15.71 -11.45 -7.35
C ASN A 24 -14.39 -10.97 -6.73
N ALA A 25 -13.79 -9.94 -7.32
CA ALA A 25 -12.86 -9.10 -6.59
C ALA A 25 -13.66 -8.45 -5.46
N GLN A 26 -13.67 -9.08 -4.28
CA GLN A 26 -14.21 -8.44 -3.09
C GLN A 26 -13.31 -7.26 -2.75
N SER A 27 -13.79 -6.06 -3.06
CA SER A 27 -13.32 -4.84 -2.40
C SER A 27 -13.66 -4.97 -0.92
N THR A 28 -12.66 -5.31 -0.10
CA THR A 28 -12.79 -5.26 1.36
C THR A 28 -12.84 -3.80 1.79
N PHE A 29 -14.05 -3.28 1.93
CA PHE A 29 -14.30 -2.06 2.69
C PHE A 29 -14.21 -2.41 4.18
N ALA A 30 -13.48 -1.61 4.95
CA ALA A 30 -13.42 -1.74 6.40
C ALA A 30 -14.80 -1.42 7.01
N SER A 31 -15.64 -2.46 7.13
CA SER A 31 -16.90 -2.42 7.87
C SER A 31 -16.65 -3.03 9.25
N SER A 32 -16.81 -2.21 10.30
CA SER A 32 -16.79 -2.69 11.67
C SER A 32 -18.08 -3.44 11.98
N GLY A 33 -18.03 -4.77 12.01
CA GLY A 33 -19.05 -5.59 12.64
C GLY A 33 -19.36 -6.88 11.91
N GLY A 34 -18.98 -8.01 12.51
CA GLY A 34 -19.47 -9.33 12.13
C GLY A 34 -18.43 -10.42 12.34
N ASN A 35 -18.65 -11.28 13.35
CA ASN A 35 -17.90 -12.51 13.55
C ASN A 35 -18.01 -13.41 12.32
N SER A 36 -16.90 -13.71 11.68
CA SER A 36 -16.78 -14.86 10.78
C SER A 36 -15.41 -15.48 10.98
N SER A 37 -15.44 -16.67 11.59
CA SER A 37 -14.35 -17.60 11.75
C SER A 37 -14.01 -18.21 10.39
N ASP A 38 -13.08 -17.60 9.68
CA ASP A 38 -12.39 -18.23 8.56
C ASP A 38 -10.92 -17.86 8.72
N GLN A 39 -10.08 -18.87 9.01
CA GLN A 39 -8.66 -18.70 9.33
C GLN A 39 -7.86 -18.44 8.04
N PRO A 40 -7.29 -17.23 7.83
CA PRO A 40 -6.29 -17.02 6.80
C PRO A 40 -4.90 -17.32 7.40
N ALA A 41 -4.09 -18.04 6.61
CA ALA A 41 -2.69 -18.40 6.87
C ALA A 41 -1.96 -17.57 7.94
N ASP A 42 -1.55 -18.21 9.05
CA ASP A 42 -0.63 -17.80 10.14
C ASP A 42 -0.05 -16.36 10.12
N VAL A 43 -0.90 -15.34 10.01
CA VAL A 43 -0.47 -13.98 10.31
C VAL A 43 -0.65 -13.78 11.80
N SER A 44 0.47 -13.74 12.50
CA SER A 44 0.48 -13.56 13.95
C SER A 44 0.08 -12.13 14.29
N TYR A 45 -1.21 -11.90 14.52
CA TYR A 45 -1.68 -10.68 15.17
C TYR A 45 -1.30 -10.74 16.65
N MET A 46 -0.17 -10.13 16.98
CA MET A 46 0.34 -10.07 18.35
C MET A 46 -0.06 -8.74 18.99
N GLY A 47 -0.76 -8.79 20.14
CA GLY A 47 -1.08 -7.61 20.96
C GLY A 47 -2.51 -7.07 20.83
N ASN A 48 -2.76 -5.89 21.43
CA ASN A 48 -4.07 -5.25 21.41
C ASN A 48 -4.34 -4.60 20.05
N THR A 49 -5.09 -5.29 19.19
CA THR A 49 -5.47 -4.82 17.85
C THR A 49 -6.62 -3.82 17.85
N LYS A 50 -7.41 -3.74 18.93
CA LYS A 50 -8.58 -2.86 19.00
C LYS A 50 -8.19 -1.42 19.34
N ASN A 51 -7.24 -1.24 20.25
CA ASN A 51 -6.78 0.07 20.72
C ASN A 51 -5.25 0.07 20.88
N PRO A 52 -4.48 0.16 19.78
CA PRO A 52 -3.03 0.18 19.86
C PRO A 52 -2.55 1.44 20.61
N LYS A 53 -1.61 1.26 21.55
CA LYS A 53 -1.01 2.37 22.30
C LYS A 53 -0.09 3.20 21.42
N ASN A 54 0.69 2.53 20.57
CA ASN A 54 1.69 3.10 19.68
C ASN A 54 1.52 2.50 18.28
N VAL A 55 1.87 3.26 17.25
CA VAL A 55 1.92 2.80 15.86
C VAL A 55 3.31 3.11 15.32
N ILE A 56 3.97 2.10 14.76
CA ILE A 56 5.22 2.26 14.01
C ILE A 56 4.89 1.90 12.57
N PHE A 57 5.07 2.86 11.66
CA PHE A 57 4.82 2.68 10.24
C PHE A 57 6.14 2.73 9.48
N LEU A 58 6.44 1.67 8.74
CA LEU A 58 7.69 1.53 8.00
C LEU A 58 7.39 1.59 6.50
N VAL A 59 8.07 2.49 5.79
CA VAL A 59 7.94 2.65 4.34
C VAL A 59 9.27 2.27 3.70
N GLY A 60 9.26 1.22 2.87
CA GLY A 60 10.34 0.96 1.92
C GLY A 60 10.04 1.69 0.61
N ASP A 61 10.65 2.86 0.40
CA ASP A 61 10.45 3.62 -0.84
C ASP A 61 10.90 2.77 -2.06
N GLY A 62 10.02 2.66 -3.06
CA GLY A 62 10.23 1.80 -4.24
C GLY A 62 10.21 0.29 -3.98
N MET A 63 9.93 -0.18 -2.75
CA MET A 63 10.04 -1.60 -2.36
C MET A 63 8.84 -2.45 -2.83
N GLY A 64 8.73 -2.66 -4.14
CA GLY A 64 7.77 -3.59 -4.73
C GLY A 64 8.08 -5.07 -4.44
N PRO A 65 7.19 -6.00 -4.82
CA PRO A 65 7.37 -7.43 -4.54
C PRO A 65 8.68 -8.03 -5.10
N SER A 66 9.18 -7.48 -6.22
CA SER A 66 10.45 -7.89 -6.82
C SER A 66 11.65 -7.64 -5.90
N TYR A 67 11.65 -6.57 -5.10
CA TYR A 67 12.73 -6.29 -4.15
C TYR A 67 12.76 -7.32 -3.02
N ASN A 68 11.59 -7.73 -2.51
CA ASN A 68 11.53 -8.80 -1.50
C ASN A 68 12.06 -10.12 -2.06
N SER A 69 11.68 -10.48 -3.29
CA SER A 69 12.22 -11.70 -3.94
C SER A 69 13.72 -11.61 -4.19
N ALA A 70 14.21 -10.48 -4.71
CA ALA A 70 15.65 -10.27 -4.92
C ALA A 70 16.43 -10.36 -3.61
N TYR A 71 15.91 -9.77 -2.52
CA TYR A 71 16.54 -9.85 -1.21
C TYR A 71 16.59 -11.28 -0.68
N ARG A 72 15.54 -12.08 -0.86
CA ARG A 72 15.58 -13.51 -0.52
C ARG A 72 16.72 -14.22 -1.24
N TYR A 73 16.86 -14.04 -2.55
CA TYR A 73 17.97 -14.65 -3.31
C TYR A 73 19.36 -14.16 -2.88
N PHE A 74 19.47 -12.90 -2.48
CA PHE A 74 20.72 -12.35 -1.99
C PHE A 74 21.12 -12.89 -0.61
N ALA A 75 20.14 -13.09 0.28
CA ALA A 75 20.37 -13.55 1.64
C ALA A 75 20.41 -15.07 1.78
N ASP A 76 19.96 -15.81 0.76
CA ASP A 76 19.84 -17.26 0.77
C ASP A 76 21.20 -17.97 0.86
N ASN A 77 21.21 -19.14 1.50
CA ASN A 77 22.36 -20.02 1.48
C ASN A 77 22.30 -20.93 0.23
N PRO A 78 23.26 -20.84 -0.72
CA PRO A 78 23.22 -21.64 -1.94
C PRO A 78 23.36 -23.16 -1.71
N GLU A 79 23.72 -23.60 -0.49
CA GLU A 79 23.83 -25.02 -0.13
C GLU A 79 22.50 -25.64 0.30
N THR A 80 21.46 -24.84 0.56
CA THR A 80 20.13 -25.34 0.95
C THR A 80 19.24 -25.59 -0.27
N LYS A 81 18.28 -26.51 -0.13
CA LYS A 81 17.29 -26.82 -1.18
C LYS A 81 16.09 -25.88 -1.17
N GLU A 82 15.76 -25.37 0.01
CA GLU A 82 14.69 -24.42 0.24
C GLU A 82 15.32 -23.06 0.56
N MET A 83 14.69 -22.00 0.08
CA MET A 83 15.16 -20.65 0.39
C MET A 83 14.91 -20.30 1.85
N ASP A 84 15.88 -19.62 2.45
CA ASP A 84 15.73 -19.09 3.80
C ASP A 84 14.61 -18.03 3.88
N LYS A 85 13.83 -18.08 4.95
CA LYS A 85 12.80 -17.08 5.23
C LYS A 85 13.42 -15.78 5.72
N THR A 86 12.87 -14.67 5.25
CA THR A 86 13.20 -13.32 5.69
C THR A 86 12.21 -12.82 6.73
N ALA A 87 12.57 -11.74 7.44
CA ALA A 87 11.68 -11.11 8.41
C ALA A 87 10.34 -10.66 7.77
N PHE A 88 10.34 -10.32 6.48
CA PHE A 88 9.15 -9.82 5.77
C PHE A 88 8.11 -10.91 5.49
N ASP A 89 8.51 -12.19 5.45
CA ASP A 89 7.61 -13.28 5.07
C ASP A 89 6.45 -13.47 6.05
N ASN A 90 6.66 -13.13 7.32
CA ASN A 90 5.63 -13.22 8.36
C ASN A 90 4.63 -12.06 8.34
N TYR A 91 4.90 -10.98 7.59
CA TYR A 91 4.10 -9.74 7.61
C TYR A 91 3.39 -9.45 6.29
N LEU A 92 3.54 -10.30 5.27
CA LEU A 92 2.86 -10.11 3.99
C LEU A 92 1.37 -10.45 4.10
N LEU A 93 0.53 -9.43 4.09
CA LEU A 93 -0.93 -9.56 4.24
C LEU A 93 -1.71 -9.45 2.93
N GLY A 94 -1.15 -8.79 1.92
CA GLY A 94 -1.86 -8.52 0.68
C GLY A 94 -1.20 -7.45 -0.16
N THR A 95 -1.93 -6.94 -1.15
CA THR A 95 -1.45 -5.92 -2.09
C THR A 95 -2.34 -4.68 -2.05
N GLN A 96 -1.80 -3.54 -2.48
CA GLN A 96 -2.48 -2.25 -2.48
C GLN A 96 -2.31 -1.57 -3.85
N ARG A 97 -3.33 -0.83 -4.31
CA ARG A 97 -3.27 -0.07 -5.56
C ARG A 97 -2.75 1.35 -5.31
N THR A 98 -1.64 1.69 -5.95
CA THR A 98 -0.86 2.91 -5.66
C THR A 98 -1.05 4.04 -6.65
N ASN A 99 -1.98 3.96 -7.61
CA ASN A 99 -2.15 5.03 -8.60
C ASN A 99 -2.48 6.38 -7.94
N PRO A 100 -1.91 7.49 -8.42
CA PRO A 100 -2.22 8.84 -7.93
C PRO A 100 -3.58 9.30 -8.48
N ASP A 101 -4.03 10.47 -8.01
CA ASP A 101 -5.10 11.27 -8.61
C ASP A 101 -4.47 12.33 -9.51
N ASP A 102 -3.80 11.87 -10.56
CA ASP A 102 -3.09 12.71 -11.53
C ASP A 102 -3.73 12.54 -12.92
N PRO A 103 -4.06 13.65 -13.63
CA PRO A 103 -4.71 13.57 -14.93
C PRO A 103 -3.79 13.09 -16.05
N LYS A 104 -2.46 13.09 -15.85
CA LYS A 104 -1.46 12.77 -16.88
C LYS A 104 -0.75 11.45 -16.61
N GLU A 105 -0.52 11.11 -15.35
CA GLU A 105 0.27 9.94 -14.95
C GLU A 105 -0.54 8.94 -14.13
N ASN A 106 -0.37 7.65 -14.40
CA ASN A 106 -0.98 6.58 -13.60
C ASN A 106 0.01 5.88 -12.65
N VAL A 107 1.30 6.22 -12.75
CA VAL A 107 2.37 5.79 -11.86
C VAL A 107 2.63 6.90 -10.85
N THR A 108 2.50 6.58 -9.56
CA THR A 108 2.71 7.54 -8.48
C THR A 108 4.19 7.86 -8.30
N ASP A 109 4.48 9.09 -7.88
CA ASP A 109 5.75 9.43 -7.24
C ASP A 109 5.66 9.24 -5.71
N SER A 110 6.78 9.43 -5.02
CA SER A 110 6.85 9.33 -3.55
C SER A 110 5.96 10.36 -2.84
N ALA A 111 5.74 11.55 -3.43
CA ALA A 111 4.94 12.61 -2.82
C ALA A 111 3.45 12.25 -2.76
N ALA A 112 2.85 11.89 -3.90
CA ALA A 112 1.46 11.50 -3.94
C ALA A 112 1.18 10.22 -3.13
N GLY A 113 2.11 9.25 -3.19
CA GLY A 113 2.03 8.02 -2.41
C GLY A 113 2.08 8.27 -0.90
N ALA A 114 3.04 9.07 -0.44
CA ALA A 114 3.18 9.40 0.97
C ALA A 114 2.05 10.30 1.48
N THR A 115 1.49 11.18 0.65
CA THR A 115 0.28 11.95 0.99
C THR A 115 -0.91 11.02 1.19
N ALA A 116 -1.08 10.00 0.35
CA ALA A 116 -2.11 8.98 0.53
C ALA A 116 -1.92 8.16 1.82
N PHE A 117 -0.68 7.79 2.16
CA PHE A 117 -0.38 7.05 3.40
C PHE A 117 -0.58 7.88 4.67
N SER A 118 -0.22 9.16 4.62
CA SER A 118 -0.24 10.05 5.79
C SER A 118 -1.62 10.62 6.07
N SER A 119 -2.40 10.95 5.04
CA SER A 119 -3.69 11.66 5.17
C SER A 119 -4.91 10.84 4.76
N GLY A 120 -4.72 9.75 4.01
CA GLY A 120 -5.83 8.99 3.41
C GLY A 120 -6.42 9.61 2.15
N HIS A 121 -5.86 10.73 1.65
CA HIS A 121 -6.30 11.39 0.42
C HIS A 121 -5.34 11.12 -0.74
N LYS A 122 -5.88 10.71 -1.89
CA LYS A 122 -5.12 10.69 -3.14
C LYS A 122 -4.97 12.12 -3.69
N THR A 123 -3.88 12.34 -4.39
CA THR A 123 -3.52 13.64 -4.98
C THR A 123 -2.64 13.44 -6.22
N PHE A 124 -2.24 14.52 -6.87
CA PHE A 124 -1.40 14.52 -8.07
C PHE A 124 0.09 14.35 -7.74
N ASN A 125 0.91 13.93 -8.72
CA ASN A 125 2.33 13.69 -8.48
C ASN A 125 3.06 14.98 -8.07
N GLY A 126 3.97 14.86 -7.10
CA GLY A 126 4.70 15.99 -6.51
C GLY A 126 3.96 16.71 -5.38
N ALA A 127 2.68 16.45 -5.13
CA ALA A 127 1.94 17.07 -4.03
C ALA A 127 2.29 16.45 -2.67
N ILE A 128 2.53 17.33 -1.68
CA ILE A 128 2.89 16.96 -0.30
C ILE A 128 1.79 17.48 0.62
N GLY A 129 1.04 16.60 1.29
CA GLY A 129 0.06 16.99 2.31
C GLY A 129 -1.10 17.86 1.78
N VAL A 130 -1.38 17.84 0.48
CA VAL A 130 -2.51 18.56 -0.13
C VAL A 130 -3.34 17.64 -1.03
N ASP A 131 -4.64 17.91 -1.15
CA ASP A 131 -5.55 17.21 -2.06
C ASP A 131 -5.36 17.67 -3.53
N ALA A 132 -6.14 17.07 -4.43
CA ALA A 132 -6.11 17.41 -5.86
C ALA A 132 -6.47 18.88 -6.16
N ASN A 133 -7.15 19.57 -5.24
CA ASN A 133 -7.49 21.00 -5.31
C ASN A 133 -6.47 21.89 -4.58
N LYS A 134 -5.31 21.33 -4.21
CA LYS A 134 -4.23 21.98 -3.47
C LYS A 134 -4.64 22.46 -2.07
N GLN A 135 -5.71 21.90 -1.50
CA GLN A 135 -6.13 22.20 -0.14
C GLN A 135 -5.37 21.31 0.83
N LYS A 136 -4.97 21.85 1.98
CA LYS A 136 -4.26 21.09 3.02
C LYS A 136 -5.13 19.94 3.52
N VAL A 137 -4.56 18.76 3.59
CA VAL A 137 -5.19 17.58 4.19
C VAL A 137 -4.49 17.23 5.50
N LYS A 138 -5.27 16.91 6.52
CA LYS A 138 -4.73 16.56 7.83
C LYS A 138 -4.01 15.21 7.78
N THR A 139 -2.81 15.16 8.30
CA THR A 139 -1.97 13.97 8.40
C THR A 139 -2.21 13.22 9.71
N VAL A 140 -1.81 11.95 9.73
CA VAL A 140 -1.87 11.10 10.92
C VAL A 140 -0.97 11.63 12.06
N LEU A 141 0.15 12.30 11.76
CA LEU A 141 1.00 12.90 12.79
C LEU A 141 0.37 14.15 13.40
N GLU A 142 -0.24 15.01 12.59
CA GLU A 142 -1.02 16.14 13.11
C GLU A 142 -2.15 15.63 14.01
N GLN A 143 -2.90 14.63 13.54
CA GLN A 143 -3.98 14.06 14.31
C GLN A 143 -3.49 13.42 15.62
N ALA A 144 -2.31 12.78 15.62
CA ALA A 144 -1.69 12.22 16.82
C ALA A 144 -1.27 13.32 17.80
N LYS A 145 -0.65 14.40 17.32
CA LYS A 145 -0.23 15.55 18.11
C LYS A 145 -1.43 16.26 18.76
N GLU A 146 -2.50 16.50 18.00
CA GLU A 146 -3.77 17.04 18.52
C GLU A 146 -4.36 16.19 19.65
N ASN A 147 -4.20 14.87 19.55
CA ASN A 147 -4.63 13.91 20.57
C ASN A 147 -3.64 13.75 21.73
N GLY A 148 -2.65 14.66 21.86
CA GLY A 148 -1.66 14.65 22.94
C GLY A 148 -0.66 13.49 22.89
N LYS A 149 -0.51 12.84 21.73
CA LYS A 149 0.48 11.76 21.53
C LYS A 149 1.81 12.34 21.06
N SER A 150 2.90 11.68 21.41
CA SER A 150 4.21 11.93 20.82
C SER A 150 4.24 11.47 19.37
N THR A 151 4.94 12.22 18.52
CA THR A 151 5.14 11.93 17.10
C THR A 151 6.63 11.93 16.76
N GLY A 152 7.00 11.24 15.68
CA GLY A 152 8.39 11.17 15.23
C GLY A 152 8.50 10.74 13.78
N LEU A 153 9.51 11.27 13.09
CA LEU A 153 9.88 10.91 11.73
C LEU A 153 11.34 10.48 11.72
N VAL A 154 11.61 9.35 11.06
CA VAL A 154 12.96 8.81 10.87
C VAL A 154 13.09 8.43 9.41
N SER A 155 14.15 8.92 8.76
CA SER A 155 14.42 8.66 7.36
C SER A 155 15.91 8.45 7.15
N THR A 156 16.25 7.62 6.16
CA THR A 156 17.62 7.53 5.63
C THR A 156 17.90 8.58 4.54
N ALA A 157 16.84 9.15 3.96
CA ALA A 157 16.91 10.27 3.02
C ALA A 157 16.95 11.63 3.75
N GLU A 158 17.06 12.72 3.00
CA GLU A 158 16.86 14.07 3.53
C GLU A 158 15.47 14.17 4.19
N ILE A 159 15.39 14.84 5.35
CA ILE A 159 14.11 14.96 6.07
C ILE A 159 13.06 15.74 5.28
N THR A 160 13.51 16.61 4.36
CA THR A 160 12.68 17.40 3.44
C THR A 160 12.31 16.66 2.16
N ASP A 161 12.77 15.42 1.96
CA ASP A 161 12.31 14.61 0.83
C ASP A 161 10.84 14.22 1.01
N ALA A 162 10.20 13.82 -0.09
CA ALA A 162 8.76 13.69 -0.19
C ALA A 162 8.14 12.77 0.87
N THR A 163 8.74 11.59 1.08
CA THR A 163 8.19 10.57 1.99
C THR A 163 8.07 11.06 3.44
N PRO A 164 9.13 11.59 4.09
CA PRO A 164 8.99 12.21 5.41
C PRO A 164 8.20 13.53 5.38
N ALA A 165 8.35 14.37 4.35
CA ALA A 165 7.67 15.65 4.25
C ALA A 165 6.13 15.53 4.24
N ALA A 166 5.58 14.52 3.57
CA ALA A 166 4.13 14.34 3.48
C ALA A 166 3.43 14.12 4.83
N TYR A 167 4.16 13.75 5.88
CA TYR A 167 3.60 13.58 7.22
C TYR A 167 3.57 14.86 8.06
N ALA A 168 4.31 15.90 7.67
CA ALA A 168 4.50 17.07 8.53
C ALA A 168 4.61 18.42 7.77
N ALA A 169 4.38 18.43 6.46
CA ALA A 169 4.37 19.63 5.62
C ALA A 169 3.24 19.59 4.59
N HIS A 170 2.87 20.76 4.08
CA HIS A 170 1.84 20.93 3.06
C HIS A 170 2.34 21.91 1.98
N VAL A 171 2.67 21.38 0.80
CA VAL A 171 3.10 22.14 -0.38
C VAL A 171 2.55 21.47 -1.64
N ASP A 172 2.27 22.25 -2.67
CA ASP A 172 1.79 21.73 -3.96
C ASP A 172 2.89 21.23 -4.89
N ASP A 173 4.15 21.31 -4.45
CA ASP A 173 5.33 20.81 -5.16
C ASP A 173 6.41 20.38 -4.17
N ARG A 174 6.84 19.11 -4.27
CA ARG A 174 7.87 18.49 -3.44
C ARG A 174 9.24 19.14 -3.56
N ASP A 175 9.51 19.88 -4.63
CA ASP A 175 10.79 20.55 -4.84
C ASP A 175 10.91 21.85 -4.03
N LYS A 176 9.82 22.30 -3.38
CA LYS A 176 9.81 23.43 -2.43
C LYS A 176 10.45 23.08 -1.08
N LYS A 177 11.67 22.54 -1.11
CA LYS A 177 12.39 22.04 0.07
C LYS A 177 12.59 23.11 1.15
N ASP A 178 12.80 24.36 0.76
CA ASP A 178 12.94 25.47 1.72
C ASP A 178 11.62 25.75 2.47
N GLU A 179 10.48 25.72 1.79
CA GLU A 179 9.16 25.87 2.41
C GLU A 179 8.86 24.68 3.35
N ILE A 180 9.21 23.45 2.92
CA ILE A 180 9.08 22.24 3.74
C ILE A 180 9.93 22.36 5.01
N ALA A 181 11.19 22.77 4.88
CA ALA A 181 12.09 22.97 6.02
C ALA A 181 11.55 24.01 7.00
N GLN A 182 11.00 25.12 6.48
CA GLN A 182 10.40 26.16 7.30
C GLN A 182 9.18 25.64 8.09
N GLN A 183 8.35 24.77 7.49
CA GLN A 183 7.21 24.15 8.17
C GLN A 183 7.65 23.21 9.29
N PHE A 184 8.72 22.43 9.10
CA PHE A 184 9.29 21.63 10.18
C PHE A 184 9.82 22.48 11.34
N TYR A 185 10.50 23.58 11.04
CA TYR A 185 11.07 24.45 12.08
C TYR A 185 9.99 25.18 12.89
N ASN A 186 8.99 25.76 12.22
CA ASN A 186 7.94 26.54 12.87
C ASN A 186 6.99 25.67 13.70
N GLY A 187 6.99 24.35 13.46
CA GLY A 187 5.97 23.43 13.92
C GLY A 187 4.66 23.66 13.17
N GLN A 188 3.97 22.58 12.81
CA GLN A 188 2.57 22.66 12.38
C GLN A 188 1.76 23.30 13.54
N ASN A 189 1.43 24.58 13.36
CA ASN A 189 0.56 25.38 14.22
C ASN A 189 -0.88 25.27 13.72
#